data_AF-A0A662GGG2-F1
#
_entry.id   AF-A0A662GGG2-F1
#
_cell.length_a   1.000
_cell.length_b   1.000
_cell.length_c   1.000
_cell.angle_alpha   90.00
_cell.angle_beta   90.00
_cell.angle_gamma   90.00
#
_symmetry.space_group_name_H-M   'P 1'
#
loop_
_entity.id
_entity.type
_entity.pdbx_description
1 polymer ?
#
loop_
_entity_poly.entity_id
_entity_poly.type
_entity_poly.pdbx_seq_one_letter_code
_entity_poly.pdbx_strand_id
1 'polypeptide(L)'
;MNVIKKLKTGSIVYGNLPRGCILCQKGKKLVLFVTGICNYKCFYCPISLERRNKDRMYVNGISVKSYKGILKEAERMDAMGTGITGGEPLLRFKKTLHIIKILKDAFGEEHHIHLYTSGLGINMEKIKMLEKAGLDELRIHIIEDT
;
A
#
# COMPACT_ATOMS: atom_id res chain seq x y z
N MET A 1 6.79 25.93 14.78
CA MET A 1 6.82 25.33 16.12
C MET A 1 6.62 23.82 15.98
N ASN A 2 7.58 23.02 16.40
CA ASN A 2 7.53 21.56 16.29
C ASN A 2 6.64 21.00 17.40
N VAL A 3 5.34 20.86 17.12
CA VAL A 3 4.38 20.38 18.11
C VAL A 3 4.39 18.85 18.12
N ILE A 4 4.85 18.29 19.23
CA ILE A 4 4.64 16.87 19.56
C ILE A 4 3.20 16.72 20.06
N LYS A 5 2.44 15.79 19.48
CA LYS A 5 1.04 15.53 19.81
C LYS A 5 0.86 14.07 20.19
N LYS A 6 0.08 13.78 21.23
CA LYS A 6 -0.37 12.42 21.55
C LYS A 6 -1.76 12.21 20.99
N LEU A 7 -1.94 11.19 20.14
CA LEU A 7 -3.24 10.83 19.59
C LEU A 7 -4.06 10.03 20.60
N LYS A 8 -5.39 9.98 20.39
CA LYS A 8 -6.29 9.14 21.18
C LYS A 8 -5.93 7.65 21.11
N THR A 9 -5.28 7.21 20.04
CA THR A 9 -4.76 5.85 19.86
C THR A 9 -3.51 5.56 20.69
N GLY A 10 -2.98 6.54 21.44
CA GLY A 10 -1.75 6.42 22.21
C GLY A 10 -0.47 6.75 21.42
N SER A 11 -0.53 6.83 20.09
CA SER A 11 0.61 7.15 19.23
C SER A 11 1.09 8.60 19.43
N ILE A 12 2.40 8.81 19.39
CA ILE A 12 3.02 10.14 19.43
C ILE A 12 3.33 10.58 17.99
N VAL A 13 2.97 11.82 17.65
CA VAL A 13 3.16 12.41 16.33
C VAL A 13 3.99 13.66 16.46
N TYR A 14 5.03 13.75 15.64
CA TYR A 14 5.78 14.97 15.42
C TYR A 14 5.25 15.67 14.17
N GLY A 15 4.76 16.91 14.32
CA GLY A 15 4.18 17.67 13.21
C GLY A 15 2.74 17.26 12.87
N ASN A 16 2.49 16.88 11.62
CA ASN A 16 1.18 16.49 11.12
C ASN A 16 1.13 15.00 10.81
N LEU A 17 0.04 14.34 11.20
CA LEU A 17 -0.16 12.93 10.88
C LEU A 17 -0.42 12.79 9.37
N PRO A 18 0.27 11.88 8.64
CA PRO A 18 0.04 11.70 7.21
C PRO A 18 -1.41 11.32 6.90
N ARG A 19 -1.94 11.78 5.75
CA ARG A 19 -3.33 11.51 5.33
C ARG A 19 -3.64 10.01 5.30
N GLY A 20 -2.69 9.18 4.85
CA GLY A 20 -2.81 7.73 4.92
C GLY A 20 -3.08 7.18 6.33
N CYS A 21 -2.41 7.72 7.35
CA CYS A 21 -2.60 7.33 8.75
C CYS A 21 -3.90 7.87 9.34
N ILE A 22 -4.31 9.09 8.97
CA ILE A 22 -5.62 9.66 9.38
C ILE A 22 -6.76 8.77 8.88
N LEU A 23 -6.73 8.35 7.61
CA LEU A 23 -7.75 7.47 7.04
C LEU A 23 -7.73 6.06 7.65
N CYS A 24 -6.54 5.54 7.94
CA CYS A 24 -6.38 4.24 8.60
C CYS A 24 -7.05 4.23 9.99
N GLN A 25 -6.82 5.25 10.82
CA GLN A 25 -7.46 5.35 12.15
C GLN A 25 -8.99 5.43 12.08
N LYS A 26 -9.55 5.88 10.96
CA LYS A 26 -11.00 5.92 10.70
C LYS A 26 -11.55 4.62 10.11
N GLY A 27 -10.70 3.61 9.85
CA GLY A 27 -11.10 2.37 9.18
C GLY A 27 -11.45 2.56 7.70
N LYS A 28 -11.02 3.67 7.08
CA LYS A 28 -11.39 4.06 5.70
C LYS A 28 -10.33 3.68 4.66
N LYS A 29 -9.34 2.87 5.03
CA LYS A 29 -8.27 2.38 4.15
C LYS A 29 -8.49 0.91 3.81
N LEU A 30 -8.64 0.62 2.52
CA LEU A 30 -8.50 -0.73 1.99
C LEU A 30 -7.05 -1.20 2.15
N VAL A 31 -6.83 -2.43 2.63
CA VAL A 31 -5.49 -3.05 2.62
C VAL A 31 -5.40 -4.00 1.44
N LEU A 32 -4.58 -3.65 0.46
CA LEU A 32 -4.39 -4.43 -0.76
C LEU A 32 -3.00 -5.07 -0.78
N PHE A 33 -2.97 -6.38 -0.60
CA PHE A 33 -1.78 -7.21 -0.77
C PHE A 33 -1.69 -7.66 -2.23
N VAL A 34 -0.70 -7.15 -2.97
CA VAL A 34 -0.61 -7.34 -4.43
C VAL A 34 0.03 -8.67 -4.83
N THR A 35 0.99 -9.13 -4.04
CA THR A 35 1.77 -10.34 -4.33
C THR A 35 2.50 -10.78 -3.07
N GLY A 36 2.79 -12.07 -2.92
CA GLY A 36 3.68 -12.58 -1.87
C GLY A 36 5.11 -12.83 -2.33
N ILE A 37 5.44 -12.46 -3.56
CA ILE A 37 6.80 -12.56 -4.11
C ILE A 37 7.66 -11.44 -3.53
N CYS A 38 8.81 -11.79 -2.95
CA CYS A 38 9.81 -10.87 -2.43
C CYS A 38 11.19 -11.51 -2.57
N ASN A 39 12.21 -10.72 -2.88
CA ASN A 39 13.60 -11.21 -2.94
C ASN A 39 14.27 -11.19 -1.56
N TYR A 40 13.71 -10.48 -0.59
CA TYR A 40 14.21 -10.43 0.78
C TYR A 40 13.63 -11.53 1.66
N LYS A 41 14.44 -11.97 2.63
CA LYS A 41 14.09 -12.98 3.65
C LYS A 41 14.24 -12.39 5.06
N CYS A 42 13.61 -11.25 5.32
CA CYS A 42 13.71 -10.56 6.61
C CYS A 42 13.30 -11.50 7.76
N PHE A 43 14.09 -11.54 8.84
CA PHE A 43 13.83 -12.39 10.00
C PHE A 43 12.48 -12.08 10.68
N TYR A 44 12.00 -10.84 10.56
CA TYR A 44 10.74 -10.35 11.12
C TYR A 44 9.60 -10.33 10.10
N CYS A 45 9.74 -10.94 8.92
CA CYS A 45 8.74 -10.83 7.86
C CYS A 45 7.37 -11.36 8.32
N PRO A 46 6.32 -10.50 8.39
CA PRO A 46 5.02 -10.89 8.95
C PRO A 46 4.13 -11.66 7.96
N ILE A 47 4.59 -11.86 6.72
CA ILE A 47 3.83 -12.56 5.69
C ILE A 47 3.75 -14.05 6.04
N SER A 48 2.52 -14.56 6.16
CA SER A 48 2.23 -15.96 6.45
C SER A 48 2.79 -16.89 5.37
N LEU A 49 3.08 -18.14 5.75
CA LEU A 49 3.54 -19.20 4.83
C LEU A 49 2.54 -19.43 3.68
N GLU A 50 1.25 -19.23 3.93
CA GLU A 50 0.21 -19.37 2.92
C GLU A 50 0.30 -18.31 1.81
N ARG A 51 0.84 -17.13 2.11
CA ARG A 51 0.97 -16.01 1.18
C ARG A 51 2.38 -15.89 0.61
N ARG A 52 3.40 -16.22 1.40
CA ARG A 52 4.82 -16.12 1.02
C ARG A 52 5.11 -16.90 -0.25
N ASN A 53 5.89 -16.28 -1.16
CA ASN A 53 6.28 -16.86 -2.45
C ASN A 53 5.11 -17.25 -3.37
N LYS A 54 3.92 -16.70 -3.16
CA LYS A 54 2.76 -16.91 -4.05
C LYS A 54 2.33 -15.60 -4.67
N ASP A 55 2.22 -15.56 -5.99
CA ASP A 55 1.72 -14.39 -6.70
C ASP A 55 0.19 -14.32 -6.66
N ARG A 56 -0.36 -14.10 -5.46
CA ARG A 56 -1.80 -13.99 -5.20
C ARG A 56 -2.12 -12.65 -4.56
N MET A 57 -3.29 -12.13 -4.90
CA MET A 57 -3.81 -10.88 -4.35
C MET A 57 -4.77 -11.15 -3.19
N TYR A 58 -4.74 -10.27 -2.20
CA TYR A 58 -5.70 -10.25 -1.10
C TYR A 58 -6.14 -8.82 -0.81
N VAL A 59 -7.41 -8.66 -0.46
CA VAL A 59 -8.00 -7.39 -0.05
C VAL A 59 -8.63 -7.58 1.32
N ASN A 60 -8.17 -6.80 2.29
CA ASN A 60 -8.56 -6.97 3.71
C ASN A 60 -8.42 -8.43 4.19
N GLY A 61 -7.44 -9.16 3.66
CA GLY A 61 -7.18 -10.56 3.97
C GLY A 61 -7.98 -11.59 3.14
N ILE A 62 -8.97 -11.17 2.37
CA ILE A 62 -9.78 -12.03 1.48
C ILE A 62 -9.06 -12.19 0.14
N SER A 63 -8.90 -13.41 -0.34
CA SER A 63 -8.26 -13.64 -1.65
C SER A 63 -9.13 -13.11 -2.79
N VAL A 64 -8.52 -12.36 -3.70
CA VAL A 64 -9.17 -11.85 -4.91
C VAL A 64 -8.42 -12.36 -6.14
N LYS A 65 -9.18 -12.76 -7.17
CA LYS A 65 -8.64 -13.31 -8.43
C LYS A 65 -8.69 -12.32 -9.60
N SER A 66 -9.28 -11.15 -9.40
CA SER A 66 -9.47 -10.15 -10.45
C SER A 66 -9.47 -8.73 -9.90
N TYR A 67 -9.20 -7.77 -10.78
CA TYR A 67 -9.27 -6.34 -10.48
C TYR A 67 -10.68 -5.90 -10.08
N LYS A 68 -11.72 -6.46 -10.70
CA LYS A 68 -13.12 -6.25 -10.30
C LYS A 68 -13.37 -6.65 -8.84
N GLY A 69 -12.70 -7.71 -8.36
CA GLY A 69 -12.75 -8.10 -6.95
C GLY A 69 -12.19 -7.04 -6.02
N ILE A 70 -11.10 -6.38 -6.42
CA ILE A 70 -10.50 -5.26 -5.65
C ILE A 70 -11.49 -4.10 -5.54
N LEU A 71 -12.06 -3.67 -6.67
CA LEU A 71 -13.01 -2.56 -6.70
C LEU A 71 -14.27 -2.86 -5.87
N LYS A 72 -14.79 -4.08 -5.96
CA LYS A 72 -15.96 -4.51 -5.18
C LYS A 72 -15.72 -4.44 -3.68
N GLU A 73 -14.55 -4.88 -3.20
CA GLU A 73 -14.23 -4.80 -1.77
C GLU A 73 -13.96 -3.35 -1.32
N ALA A 74 -13.36 -2.52 -2.17
CA ALA A 74 -13.18 -1.10 -1.90
C ALA A 74 -14.53 -0.37 -1.77
N GLU A 75 -15.46 -0.64 -2.68
CA GLU A 75 -16.83 -0.11 -2.65
C GLU A 75 -17.59 -0.60 -1.42
N ARG A 76 -17.52 -1.90 -1.10
CA ARG A 76 -18.20 -2.51 0.05
C ARG A 76 -17.87 -1.85 1.39
N MET A 77 -16.65 -1.38 1.56
CA MET A 77 -16.21 -0.72 2.80
C MET A 77 -16.28 0.81 2.74
N ASP A 78 -16.77 1.37 1.63
CA ASP A 78 -16.74 2.82 1.38
C ASP A 78 -15.32 3.37 1.58
N ALA A 79 -14.36 2.74 0.90
CA ALA A 79 -12.94 3.06 1.04
C ALA A 79 -12.67 4.47 0.51
N MET A 80 -12.05 5.31 1.34
CA MET A 80 -11.57 6.64 0.95
C MET A 80 -10.07 6.63 0.60
N GLY A 81 -9.46 5.44 0.63
CA GLY A 81 -8.11 5.24 0.17
C GLY A 81 -7.69 3.78 0.22
N THR A 82 -6.54 3.49 -0.37
CA THR A 82 -5.92 2.17 -0.37
C THR A 82 -4.50 2.24 0.18
N GLY A 83 -4.11 1.24 0.97
CA GLY A 83 -2.73 0.92 1.30
C GLY A 83 -2.30 -0.30 0.51
N ILE A 84 -1.36 -0.11 -0.42
CA ILE A 84 -0.81 -1.17 -1.26
C ILE A 84 0.44 -1.75 -0.59
N THR A 85 0.46 -3.07 -0.45
CA THR A 85 1.54 -3.83 0.20
C THR A 85 1.69 -5.20 -0.48
N GLY A 86 2.50 -6.08 0.09
CA GLY A 86 2.79 -7.40 -0.46
C GLY A 86 4.00 -8.04 0.22
N GLY A 87 4.65 -8.93 -0.52
CA GLY A 87 6.08 -9.15 -0.44
C GLY A 87 6.81 -7.90 -0.92
N GLU A 88 7.09 -7.82 -2.22
CA GLU A 88 7.61 -6.63 -2.86
C GLU A 88 6.72 -6.22 -4.06
N PRO A 89 5.85 -5.20 -3.90
CA PRO A 89 4.99 -4.74 -4.99
C PRO A 89 5.74 -4.26 -6.24
N LEU A 90 6.97 -3.75 -6.12
CA LEU A 90 7.77 -3.31 -7.27
C LEU A 90 8.30 -4.47 -8.13
N LEU A 91 8.38 -5.70 -7.59
CA LEU A 91 8.62 -6.91 -8.41
C LEU A 91 7.41 -7.25 -9.30
N ARG A 92 6.26 -6.62 -9.07
CA ARG A 92 5.06 -6.69 -9.91
C ARG A 92 4.66 -5.29 -10.39
N PHE A 93 5.65 -4.49 -10.79
CA PHE A 93 5.49 -3.08 -11.12
C PHE A 93 4.31 -2.76 -12.06
N LYS A 94 4.18 -3.46 -13.21
CA LYS A 94 3.06 -3.24 -14.14
C LYS A 94 1.69 -3.50 -13.51
N LYS A 95 1.59 -4.56 -12.69
CA LYS A 95 0.37 -4.91 -11.93
C LYS A 95 0.06 -3.82 -10.91
N THR A 96 1.05 -3.41 -10.13
CA THR A 96 0.93 -2.33 -9.13
C THR A 96 0.49 -1.01 -9.76
N LEU A 97 1.12 -0.60 -10.86
CA LEU A 97 0.72 0.61 -11.61
C LEU A 97 -0.71 0.53 -12.12
N HIS A 98 -1.10 -0.59 -12.70
CA HIS A 98 -2.47 -0.76 -13.21
C HIS A 98 -3.50 -0.70 -12.09
N ILE A 99 -3.21 -1.33 -10.94
CA ILE A 99 -4.05 -1.29 -9.74
C ILE A 99 -4.25 0.15 -9.25
N ILE A 100 -3.20 0.97 -9.21
CA ILE A 100 -3.31 2.38 -8.80
C ILE A 100 -4.26 3.12 -9.74
N LYS A 101 -4.09 2.95 -11.06
CA LYS A 101 -4.95 3.59 -12.07
C LYS A 101 -6.41 3.21 -11.92
N ILE A 102 -6.74 1.91 -11.86
CA ILE A 102 -8.15 1.49 -11.76
C ILE A 102 -8.82 1.96 -10.45
N LEU A 103 -8.04 2.15 -9.37
CA LEU A 103 -8.56 2.68 -8.12
C LEU A 103 -8.87 4.17 -8.25
N LYS A 104 -7.96 4.95 -8.87
CA LYS A 104 -8.20 6.37 -9.15
C LYS A 104 -9.33 6.58 -10.16
N ASP A 105 -9.39 5.77 -11.21
CA ASP A 105 -10.46 5.82 -12.21
C ASP A 105 -11.84 5.53 -11.58
N ALA A 106 -11.90 4.60 -10.62
CA ALA A 106 -13.16 4.21 -9.98
C ALA A 106 -13.59 5.13 -8.83
N PHE A 107 -12.65 5.64 -8.03
CA PHE A 107 -12.94 6.36 -6.78
C PHE A 107 -12.50 7.83 -6.79
N GLY A 108 -11.91 8.29 -7.89
CA GLY A 108 -11.46 9.66 -8.09
C GLY A 108 -10.10 9.98 -7.46
N GLU A 109 -9.60 11.18 -7.77
CA GLU A 109 -8.30 11.67 -7.31
C GLU A 109 -8.18 11.79 -5.78
N GLU A 110 -9.30 11.98 -5.07
CA GLU A 110 -9.32 12.06 -3.61
C GLU A 110 -9.15 10.72 -2.90
N HIS A 111 -9.27 9.61 -3.64
CA HIS A 111 -8.99 8.28 -3.11
C HIS A 111 -7.50 8.14 -2.85
N HIS A 112 -7.10 8.33 -1.60
CA HIS A 112 -5.67 8.37 -1.27
C HIS A 112 -5.06 6.98 -1.42
N ILE A 113 -3.94 6.85 -2.12
CA ILE A 113 -3.19 5.61 -2.28
C ILE A 113 -1.80 5.78 -1.69
N HIS A 114 -1.42 4.89 -0.77
CA HIS A 114 -0.02 4.77 -0.35
C HIS A 114 0.55 3.41 -0.72
N LEU A 115 1.84 3.36 -1.03
CA LEU A 115 2.56 2.15 -1.39
C LEU A 115 3.67 1.87 -0.39
N TYR A 116 3.62 0.68 0.23
CA TYR A 116 4.74 0.11 0.97
C TYR A 116 5.64 -0.70 0.05
N THR A 117 6.95 -0.43 0.10
CA THR A 117 7.97 -1.13 -0.69
C THR A 117 9.30 -1.14 0.05
N SER A 118 10.17 -2.11 -0.24
CA SER A 118 11.59 -2.05 0.13
C SER A 118 12.39 -1.02 -0.69
N GLY A 119 11.82 -0.52 -1.78
CA GLY A 119 12.54 0.31 -2.75
C GLY A 119 13.41 -0.50 -3.72
N LEU A 120 13.36 -1.84 -3.68
CA LEU A 120 14.17 -2.68 -4.56
C LEU A 120 13.94 -2.36 -6.04
N GLY A 121 15.00 -1.94 -6.71
CA GLY A 121 14.97 -1.58 -8.13
C GLY A 121 14.10 -0.36 -8.44
N ILE A 122 13.83 0.50 -7.44
CA ILE A 122 13.20 1.80 -7.66
C ILE A 122 14.22 2.75 -8.32
N ASN A 123 13.74 3.58 -9.24
CA ASN A 123 14.51 4.65 -9.86
C ASN A 123 13.57 5.82 -10.16
N MET A 124 14.13 6.94 -10.62
CA MET A 124 13.34 8.14 -10.89
C MET A 124 12.29 7.95 -11.98
N GLU A 125 12.53 7.09 -12.97
CA GLU A 125 11.54 6.78 -14.01
C GLU A 125 10.33 6.08 -13.40
N LYS A 126 10.54 5.04 -12.60
CA LYS A 126 9.46 4.32 -11.91
C LYS A 126 8.69 5.21 -10.95
N ILE A 127 9.37 6.12 -10.24
CA ILE A 127 8.72 7.09 -9.35
C ILE A 127 7.78 7.99 -10.15
N LYS A 128 8.25 8.57 -11.27
CA LYS A 128 7.41 9.40 -12.16
C LYS A 128 6.22 8.61 -12.71
N MET A 129 6.40 7.33 -13.03
CA MET A 129 5.30 6.48 -13.48
C MET A 129 4.26 6.21 -12.38
N LEU A 130 4.70 6.02 -11.14
CA LEU A 130 3.80 5.84 -9.98
C LEU A 130 3.04 7.12 -9.68
N GLU A 131 3.72 8.26 -9.65
CA GLU A 131 3.11 9.58 -9.49
C GLU A 131 2.07 9.84 -10.58
N LYS A 132 2.43 9.64 -11.87
CA LYS A 132 1.49 9.79 -13.00
C LYS A 132 0.32 8.81 -12.96
N ALA A 133 0.48 7.65 -12.30
CA ALA A 133 -0.63 6.72 -12.09
C ALA A 133 -1.58 7.17 -10.96
N GLY A 134 -1.20 8.17 -10.17
CA GLY A 134 -1.97 8.68 -9.04
C GLY A 134 -1.50 8.14 -7.68
N LEU A 135 -0.24 7.74 -7.52
CA LEU A 135 0.28 7.40 -6.19
C LEU A 135 0.49 8.67 -5.35
N ASP A 136 -0.19 8.77 -4.20
CA ASP A 136 -0.11 9.96 -3.34
C ASP A 136 1.04 9.91 -2.32
N GLU A 137 1.41 8.71 -1.87
CA GLU A 137 2.39 8.54 -0.78
C GLU A 137 3.24 7.27 -1.00
N LEU A 138 4.56 7.42 -0.97
CA LEU A 138 5.50 6.31 -1.04
C LEU A 138 6.13 6.08 0.33
N ARG A 139 6.00 4.85 0.85
CA ARG A 139 6.58 4.42 2.14
C ARG A 139 7.66 3.38 1.86
N ILE A 140 8.91 3.79 2.03
CA ILE A 140 10.07 2.94 1.76
C ILE A 140 10.56 2.36 3.07
N HIS A 141 10.61 1.03 3.14
CA HIS A 141 11.23 0.30 4.23
C HIS A 141 12.66 -0.05 3.84
N ILE A 142 13.63 0.63 4.41
CA ILE A 142 15.05 0.42 4.08
C ILE A 142 15.46 -0.92 4.70
N ILE A 143 15.92 -1.83 3.85
CA ILE A 143 16.50 -3.11 4.26
C ILE A 143 18.01 -2.95 4.07
N GLU A 144 18.78 -3.20 5.12
CA GLU A 144 20.23 -3.30 5.01
C GLU A 144 20.57 -4.63 4.32
N ASP A 145 21.35 -4.58 3.25
CA ASP A 145 21.95 -5.76 2.65
C ASP A 145 22.96 -6.32 3.66
N THR A 146 22.59 -7.41 4.32
CA THR A 146 23.46 -8.20 5.20
C THR A 146 23.97 -9.43 4.46
#